data_AF-A0A7D3XB33-F1
#
_entry.id   AF-A0A7D3XB33-F1
#
_cell.length_a   1.000
_cell.length_b   1.000
_cell.length_c   1.000
_cell.angle_alpha   90.00
_cell.angle_beta   90.00
_cell.angle_gamma   90.00
#
_symmetry.space_group_name_H-M   'P 1'
#
loop_
_entity.id
_entity.type
_entity.pdbx_description
1 polymer ?
#
loop_
_entity_poly.entity_id
_entity_poly.type
_entity_poly.pdbx_seq_one_letter_code
_entity_poly.pdbx_strand_id
1 'polypeptide(L)'
;MTRFSTLLLGLLVAGTLPALSQVAPHAAATATPPHPCGTFNGRIMAGDKPLAGASIFVKGTSIILITNEEGFFTLPASVVSFPTLAVSAAGYAPQELTYSSCTPVTLEMQLLPGTRIKQHGKRKGFIMKTGS
;
A
#
# COMPACT_ATOMS: atom_id res chain seq x y z
N MET A 1 52.68 -72.86 18.04
CA MET A 1 51.25 -73.02 18.35
C MET A 1 51.08 -72.39 19.74
N THR A 2 50.42 -71.24 19.99
CA THR A 2 49.03 -70.80 19.72
C THR A 2 49.00 -69.29 20.08
N ARG A 3 48.92 -68.36 19.11
CA ARG A 3 47.79 -67.48 18.71
C ARG A 3 46.98 -66.72 19.80
N PHE A 4 46.61 -65.49 19.41
CA PHE A 4 45.49 -64.61 19.82
C PHE A 4 45.71 -63.75 21.08
N SER A 5 45.93 -62.45 20.98
CA SER A 5 45.02 -61.38 20.50
C SER A 5 43.73 -61.32 21.31
N THR A 6 43.60 -60.31 22.16
CA THR A 6 42.29 -59.72 22.53
C THR A 6 42.51 -58.35 23.17
N LEU A 7 42.16 -57.32 22.39
CA LEU A 7 41.69 -56.02 22.86
C LEU A 7 40.58 -56.19 23.88
N LEU A 8 40.60 -55.43 24.97
CA LEU A 8 39.38 -54.93 25.63
C LEU A 8 39.77 -53.83 26.63
N LEU A 9 39.74 -52.57 26.19
CA LEU A 9 39.92 -51.41 27.06
C LEU A 9 38.56 -50.77 27.35
N GLY A 10 38.06 -51.08 28.55
CA GLY A 10 37.39 -50.17 29.49
C GLY A 10 36.34 -49.20 28.96
N LEU A 11 35.08 -49.64 29.04
CA LEU A 11 33.87 -48.82 29.00
C LEU A 11 33.74 -48.01 30.32
N LEU A 12 33.77 -46.68 30.24
CA LEU A 12 33.42 -45.70 31.30
C LEU A 12 32.55 -44.62 30.63
N VAL A 13 31.53 -43.97 31.19
CA VAL A 13 30.87 -43.94 32.50
C VAL A 13 29.47 -43.34 32.28
N ALA A 14 28.56 -43.66 33.19
CA ALA A 14 27.17 -43.25 33.31
C ALA A 14 26.90 -41.74 33.29
N GLY A 15 25.68 -41.36 32.89
CA GLY A 15 25.14 -40.01 33.08
C GLY A 15 23.71 -39.84 32.55
N THR A 16 22.71 -40.30 33.31
CA THR A 16 21.29 -39.97 33.08
C THR A 16 20.88 -38.76 33.90
N LEU A 17 20.36 -37.71 33.25
CA LEU A 17 19.58 -36.65 33.89
C LEU A 17 18.28 -36.44 33.10
N PRO A 18 17.10 -36.68 33.70
CA PRO A 18 15.84 -36.13 33.21
C PRO A 18 15.59 -34.79 33.91
N ALA A 19 15.36 -33.72 33.15
CA ALA A 19 14.84 -32.47 33.70
C ALA A 19 13.79 -31.90 32.75
N LEU A 20 12.52 -32.16 33.09
CA LEU A 20 11.37 -31.43 32.59
C LEU A 20 11.47 -29.98 33.09
N SER A 21 11.61 -29.01 32.18
CA SER A 21 10.96 -27.69 32.30
C SER A 21 11.43 -26.76 31.19
N GLN A 22 10.56 -26.56 30.21
CA GLN A 22 10.20 -25.22 29.79
C GLN A 22 8.90 -25.29 29.00
N VAL A 23 7.78 -25.12 29.72
CA VAL A 23 6.59 -24.48 29.15
C VAL A 23 7.01 -23.04 28.91
N ALA A 24 7.62 -22.77 27.75
CA ALA A 24 7.68 -21.41 27.26
C ALA A 24 6.22 -20.98 27.03
N PRO A 25 5.78 -19.83 27.57
CA PRO A 25 4.53 -19.24 27.12
C PRO A 25 4.66 -19.08 25.61
N HIS A 26 3.90 -19.87 24.85
CA HIS A 26 3.61 -19.52 23.47
C HIS A 26 2.92 -18.18 23.58
N ALA A 27 3.70 -17.11 23.40
CA ALA A 27 3.17 -15.82 23.01
C ALA A 27 2.22 -16.15 21.87
N ALA A 28 0.93 -16.05 22.15
CA ALA A 28 -0.09 -16.08 21.14
C ALA A 28 0.25 -14.88 20.25
N ALA A 29 1.06 -15.15 19.22
CA ALA A 29 1.19 -14.28 18.09
C ALA A 29 -0.23 -14.12 17.61
N THR A 30 -0.83 -12.98 17.93
CA THR A 30 -2.05 -12.51 17.33
C THR A 30 -1.79 -12.57 15.83
N ALA A 31 -2.28 -13.63 15.19
CA ALA A 31 -2.20 -13.81 13.76
C ALA A 31 -3.07 -12.71 13.17
N THR A 32 -2.45 -11.58 12.86
CA THR A 32 -3.04 -10.54 12.05
C THR A 32 -3.62 -11.24 10.82
N PRO A 33 -4.93 -11.09 10.52
CA PRO A 33 -5.53 -11.71 9.35
C PRO A 33 -4.65 -11.44 8.14
N PRO A 34 -4.43 -12.40 7.23
CA PRO A 34 -3.64 -12.16 6.03
C PRO A 34 -4.30 -11.02 5.25
N HIS A 35 -3.67 -9.84 5.29
CA HIS A 35 -4.12 -8.70 4.52
C HIS A 35 -3.77 -9.03 3.06
N PRO A 36 -4.71 -8.91 2.10
CA PRO A 36 -4.44 -9.17 0.70
C PRO A 36 -3.25 -8.34 0.20
N CYS A 37 -3.09 -7.11 0.72
CA CYS A 37 -2.01 -6.20 0.36
C CYS A 37 -1.43 -5.51 1.59
N GLY A 38 -0.14 -5.18 1.55
CA GLY A 38 0.51 -4.37 2.59
C GLY A 38 0.18 -2.87 2.48
N THR A 39 0.02 -2.37 1.25
CA THR A 39 -0.43 -1.00 0.98
C THR A 39 -1.06 -0.94 -0.41
N PHE A 40 -2.02 -0.03 -0.60
CA PHE A 40 -2.54 0.32 -1.92
C PHE A 40 -1.98 1.68 -2.32
N ASN A 41 -1.43 1.77 -3.52
CA ASN A 41 -0.86 3.00 -4.06
C ASN A 41 -1.14 3.13 -5.55
N GLY A 42 -0.87 4.31 -6.09
CA GLY A 42 -1.10 4.58 -7.48
C GLY A 42 -0.71 5.99 -7.87
N ARG A 43 -1.00 6.30 -9.13
CA ARG A 43 -0.72 7.60 -9.74
C ARG A 43 -1.92 8.09 -10.54
N ILE A 44 -2.26 9.36 -10.40
CA ILE A 44 -3.30 10.01 -11.19
C ILE A 44 -2.65 10.88 -12.27
N MET A 45 -3.14 10.73 -13.49
CA MET A 45 -2.61 11.35 -14.70
C MET A 45 -3.72 12.14 -15.41
N ALA A 46 -3.32 13.14 -16.20
CA ALA A 46 -4.17 13.95 -17.05
C ALA A 46 -3.42 14.28 -18.35
N GLY A 47 -3.74 13.54 -19.41
CA GLY A 47 -2.90 13.37 -20.59
C GLY A 47 -1.51 12.88 -20.19
N ASP A 48 -0.48 13.49 -20.78
CA ASP A 48 0.91 13.13 -20.52
C ASP A 48 1.47 13.73 -19.21
N LYS A 49 0.63 14.29 -18.34
CA LYS A 49 1.07 15.00 -17.13
C LYS A 49 0.52 14.37 -15.85
N PRO A 50 1.32 14.33 -14.77
CA PRO A 50 0.78 13.98 -13.46
C PRO A 50 -0.25 15.00 -13.00
N LEU A 51 -1.30 14.50 -12.36
CA LEU A 51 -2.36 15.34 -11.81
C LEU A 51 -2.21 15.48 -10.30
N ALA A 52 -1.64 16.62 -9.89
CA ALA A 52 -1.59 17.04 -8.50
C ALA A 52 -2.93 17.60 -8.03
N GLY A 53 -3.24 17.44 -6.73
CA GLY A 53 -4.44 18.02 -6.13
C GLY A 53 -5.74 17.27 -6.44
N ALA A 54 -5.67 16.05 -6.98
CA ALA A 54 -6.84 15.20 -7.16
C ALA A 54 -7.30 14.66 -5.81
N SER A 55 -8.60 14.74 -5.54
CA SER A 55 -9.23 14.21 -4.32
C SER A 55 -9.63 12.76 -4.51
N ILE A 56 -9.18 11.90 -3.61
CA ILE A 56 -9.43 10.47 -3.60
C ILE A 56 -10.24 10.13 -2.36
N PHE A 57 -11.45 9.64 -2.57
CA PHE A 57 -12.32 9.15 -1.51
C PHE A 57 -12.38 7.62 -1.55
N VAL A 58 -12.10 6.96 -0.43
CA VAL A 58 -12.23 5.51 -0.32
C VAL A 58 -13.68 5.18 0.06
N LYS A 59 -14.46 4.63 -0.88
CA LYS A 59 -15.89 4.35 -0.69
C LYS A 59 -16.11 3.41 0.49
N GLY A 60 -17.15 3.69 1.28
CA GLY A 60 -17.45 2.94 2.50
C GLY A 60 -16.60 3.34 3.72
N THR A 61 -15.72 4.32 3.59
CA THR A 61 -14.92 4.87 4.70
C THR A 61 -15.05 6.39 4.76
N SER A 62 -14.39 7.03 5.73
CA SER A 62 -14.25 8.50 5.79
C SER A 62 -12.86 8.98 5.35
N ILE A 63 -12.12 8.12 4.66
CA ILE A 63 -10.75 8.41 4.24
C ILE A 63 -10.78 9.22 2.95
N ILE A 64 -10.24 10.44 3.01
CA ILE A 64 -10.02 11.32 1.86
C ILE A 64 -8.55 11.66 1.80
N LEU A 65 -7.95 11.54 0.62
CA LEU A 65 -6.56 11.92 0.35
C LEU A 65 -6.47 12.86 -0.85
N ILE A 66 -5.37 13.60 -0.92
CA ILE A 66 -5.04 14.47 -2.05
C ILE A 66 -3.75 13.95 -2.69
N THR A 67 -3.71 13.87 -4.03
CA THR A 67 -2.48 13.51 -4.75
C THR A 67 -1.40 14.58 -4.63
N ASN A 68 -0.14 14.14 -4.54
CA ASN A 68 1.01 15.04 -4.49
C ASN A 68 1.34 15.66 -5.86
N GLU A 69 2.41 16.45 -5.95
CA GLU A 69 2.85 17.13 -7.18
C GLU A 69 3.15 16.19 -8.35
N GLU A 70 3.54 14.95 -8.04
CA GLU A 70 3.85 13.91 -9.01
C GLU A 70 2.63 13.03 -9.35
N GLY A 71 1.45 13.37 -8.80
CA GLY A 71 0.20 12.64 -8.98
C GLY A 71 0.09 11.36 -8.16
N PHE A 72 1.05 11.06 -7.30
CA PHE A 72 1.07 9.85 -6.48
C PHE A 72 0.14 9.96 -5.27
N PHE A 73 -0.38 8.81 -4.88
CA PHE A 73 -1.10 8.61 -3.62
C PHE A 73 -0.79 7.24 -3.03
N THR A 74 -0.90 7.16 -1.70
CA THR A 74 -0.79 5.91 -0.93
C THR A 74 -1.91 5.89 0.09
N LEU A 75 -2.73 4.83 0.07
CA LEU A 75 -3.79 4.66 1.05
C LEU A 75 -3.20 4.27 2.41
N PRO A 76 -3.83 4.69 3.52
CA PRO A 76 -3.37 4.30 4.85
C PRO A 76 -3.52 2.80 5.06
N ALA A 77 -2.67 2.23 5.93
CA ALA A 77 -2.66 0.80 6.25
C ALA A 77 -3.98 0.27 6.86
N SER A 78 -4.87 1.16 7.30
CA SER A 78 -6.22 0.80 7.74
C SER A 78 -7.12 0.30 6.59
N VAL A 79 -6.74 0.53 5.34
CA VAL A 79 -7.43 -0.02 4.17
C VAL A 79 -6.87 -1.42 3.90
N VAL A 80 -7.56 -2.42 4.43
CA VAL A 80 -7.08 -3.80 4.47
C VAL A 80 -7.58 -4.66 3.30
N SER A 81 -8.72 -4.31 2.70
CA SER A 81 -9.32 -5.02 1.57
C SER A 81 -9.21 -4.20 0.28
N PHE A 82 -9.38 -4.85 -0.88
CA PHE A 82 -9.44 -4.19 -2.18
C PHE A 82 -10.47 -3.05 -2.21
N PRO A 83 -10.04 -1.77 -2.20
CA PRO A 83 -10.97 -0.66 -2.09
C PRO A 83 -11.52 -0.24 -3.45
N THR A 84 -12.71 0.37 -3.42
CA THR A 84 -13.20 1.20 -4.52
C THR A 84 -12.97 2.67 -4.16
N LEU A 85 -12.25 3.36 -5.05
CA LEU A 85 -11.93 4.77 -4.93
C LEU A 85 -12.86 5.59 -5.82
N ALA A 86 -13.37 6.69 -5.30
CA ALA A 86 -13.97 7.75 -6.09
C ALA A 86 -12.95 8.89 -6.19
N VAL A 87 -12.52 9.20 -7.41
CA VAL A 87 -11.50 10.20 -7.71
C VAL A 87 -12.17 11.40 -8.38
N SER A 88 -11.84 12.60 -7.91
CA SER A 88 -12.37 13.85 -8.45
C SER A 88 -11.30 14.93 -8.50
N ALA A 89 -11.35 15.78 -9.51
CA ALA A 89 -10.46 16.92 -9.67
C ALA A 89 -11.19 18.05 -10.41
N ALA A 90 -10.84 19.30 -10.11
CA ALA A 90 -11.48 20.45 -10.74
C ALA A 90 -11.26 20.47 -12.26
N GLY A 91 -12.35 20.57 -13.03
CA GLY A 91 -12.31 20.58 -14.50
C GLY A 91 -12.25 19.19 -15.15
N TYR A 92 -12.22 18.11 -14.35
CA TYR A 92 -12.22 16.73 -14.81
C TYR A 92 -13.50 15.99 -14.41
N ALA A 93 -13.85 14.96 -15.17
CA ALA A 93 -14.97 14.09 -14.87
C ALA A 93 -14.64 13.22 -13.65
N PRO A 94 -15.56 13.02 -12.70
CA PRO A 94 -15.37 12.06 -11.62
C PRO A 94 -15.20 10.64 -12.17
N GLN A 95 -14.34 9.85 -11.53
CA GLN A 95 -14.05 8.49 -11.95
C GLN A 95 -14.02 7.54 -10.76
N GLU A 96 -14.44 6.30 -10.98
CA GLU A 96 -14.33 5.23 -9.98
C GLU A 96 -13.24 4.24 -10.39
N LEU A 97 -12.44 3.82 -9.42
CA LEU A 97 -11.39 2.84 -9.59
C LEU A 97 -11.50 1.77 -8.50
N THR A 98 -11.69 0.51 -8.88
CA THR A 98 -11.67 -0.63 -7.96
C THR A 98 -10.35 -1.38 -8.11
N TYR A 99 -9.64 -1.58 -7.00
CA TYR A 99 -8.47 -2.45 -7.00
C TYR A 99 -8.89 -3.91 -7.14
N SER A 100 -8.16 -4.67 -7.95
CA SER A 100 -8.31 -6.12 -8.07
C SER A 100 -7.06 -6.89 -7.65
N SER A 101 -5.95 -6.18 -7.41
CA SER A 101 -4.66 -6.72 -7.03
C SER A 101 -3.87 -5.68 -6.20
N CYS A 102 -2.70 -6.07 -5.69
CA CYS A 102 -1.81 -5.18 -4.94
C CYS A 102 -0.84 -4.39 -5.83
N THR A 103 -1.03 -4.43 -7.14
CA THR A 103 -0.13 -3.70 -8.06
C THR A 103 -0.49 -2.22 -8.05
N PRO A 104 0.51 -1.32 -8.10
CA PRO A 104 0.25 0.11 -8.27
C PRO A 104 -0.58 0.37 -9.52
N VAL A 105 -1.61 1.21 -9.42
CA VAL A 105 -2.51 1.54 -10.53
C VAL A 105 -2.26 2.96 -11.02
N THR A 106 -2.28 3.16 -12.33
CA THR A 106 -2.31 4.48 -12.95
C THR A 106 -3.73 4.77 -13.44
N LEU A 107 -4.32 5.87 -12.97
CA LEU A 107 -5.66 6.33 -13.38
C LEU A 107 -5.54 7.59 -14.24
N GLU A 108 -6.18 7.56 -15.39
CA GLU A 108 -6.19 8.67 -16.35
C GLU A 108 -7.50 9.46 -16.25
N MET A 109 -7.43 10.73 -15.86
CA MET A 109 -8.60 11.59 -15.66
C MET A 109 -9.08 12.22 -16.97
N GLN A 110 -10.37 12.08 -17.26
CA GLN A 110 -10.98 12.65 -18.44
C GLN A 110 -11.35 14.13 -18.21
N LEU A 111 -10.88 15.03 -19.08
CA LEU A 111 -11.24 16.46 -19.01
C LEU A 111 -12.73 16.65 -19.36
N LEU A 112 -13.44 17.49 -18.61
CA LEU A 112 -14.83 17.83 -18.91
C LEU A 112 -14.92 18.68 -20.18
N PRO A 113 -15.96 18.47 -21.01
CA PRO A 113 -16.20 19.31 -22.18
C PRO A 113 -16.45 20.76 -21.75
N GLY A 114 -15.81 21.71 -22.44
CA GLY A 114 -15.93 23.14 -22.14
C GLY A 114 -14.87 23.68 -21.17
N THR A 115 -14.06 22.83 -20.53
CA THR A 115 -12.93 23.27 -19.71
C THR A 115 -11.81 23.82 -20.60
N ARG A 116 -11.76 25.15 -20.79
CA ARG A 116 -10.64 25.79 -21.49
C ARG A 116 -9.50 26.08 -20.52
N ILE A 117 -8.44 25.28 -20.58
CA ILE A 117 -7.14 25.65 -20.00
C ILE A 117 -6.58 26.78 -20.84
N LYS A 118 -6.59 28.01 -20.32
CA LYS A 118 -5.96 29.16 -20.99
C LYS A 118 -4.44 28.96 -21.00
N GLN A 119 -3.92 28.37 -22.08
CA GLN A 119 -2.48 28.13 -22.21
C GLN A 119 -1.68 29.42 -22.44
N HIS A 120 -2.28 30.48 -23.01
CA HIS A 120 -1.62 31.78 -23.20
C HIS A 120 -2.57 32.98 -23.07
N GLY A 121 -2.06 34.13 -22.61
CA GLY A 121 -2.76 35.42 -22.62
C GLY A 121 -2.02 36.56 -21.90
N LYS A 122 -2.07 37.79 -22.46
CA LYS A 122 -1.41 39.03 -21.96
C LYS A 122 -1.89 39.57 -20.60
N ARG A 123 -2.87 38.95 -19.96
CA ARG A 123 -3.44 39.36 -18.66
C ARG A 123 -3.55 38.16 -17.73
N LYS A 124 -2.40 37.65 -17.30
CA LYS A 124 -2.30 36.65 -16.24
C LYS A 124 -2.67 37.34 -14.90
N GLY A 125 -3.66 36.81 -14.17
CA GLY A 125 -3.83 37.10 -12.75
C GLY A 125 -4.74 38.25 -12.27
N PHE A 126 -5.68 38.80 -13.06
CA PHE A 126 -6.62 39.81 -12.53
C PHE A 126 -8.09 39.49 -12.83
N ILE A 127 -8.90 39.44 -11.76
CA ILE A 127 -10.37 39.49 -11.82
C ILE A 127 -10.76 40.97 -11.78
N MET A 128 -11.41 41.48 -12.83
CA MET A 128 -12.08 42.78 -12.79
C MET A 128 -13.55 42.56 -12.46
N LYS A 129 -14.03 43.18 -11.39
CA LYS A 129 -15.45 43.31 -11.08
C LYS A 129 -15.94 44.59 -11.73
N THR A 130 -16.82 44.48 -12.72
CA THR A 130 -17.54 45.64 -13.26
C THR A 130 -19.03 45.33 -13.23
N GLY A 131 -19.72 45.94 -12.27
CA GLY A 131 -21.17 46.02 -12.21
C GLY A 131 -21.49 47.26 -11.38
N SER A 132 -22.12 48.23 -12.02
CA SER A 132 -22.64 49.47 -11.43
C SER A 132 -23.81 49.18 -10.48
#